data_AF-A0A516HBT6-F1
#
_entry.id   AF-A0A516HBT6-F1
#
_cell.length_a   1.000
_cell.length_b   1.000
_cell.length_c   1.000
_cell.angle_alpha   90.00
_cell.angle_beta   90.00
_cell.angle_gamma   90.00
#
_symmetry.space_group_name_H-M   'P 1'
#
loop_
_entity.id
_entity.type
_entity.pdbx_description
1 polymer ?
#
loop_
_entity_poly.entity_id
_entity_poly.type
_entity_poly.pdbx_seq_one_letter_code
_entity_poly.pdbx_strand_id
1 'polypeptide(L)'
;MKHIYLFAFAFAFALFLLGCQVTTQTTIGALENEPEPVSEVTLEDVCHEFSCRENIVIKFKTEDGTFEQQLALYWPRVFNDTISILPGESFLVEAELVDGKLVNLKEVKENSNPAKTIAIDFQQMDDSVHMMLSVSNPFENVALKFNMDMIDFTGTPHETSSCPILPRGSGFETWPHPIPELVLTNPVTIDVSEMKTVNCVY
;
A
#
# COMPACT_ATOMS: atom_id res chain seq x y z
N MET A 1 -33.47 -12.53 -36.96
CA MET A 1 -34.58 -11.85 -36.25
C MET A 1 -33.91 -10.79 -35.37
N LYS A 2 -33.53 -9.57 -35.77
CA LYS A 2 -34.15 -8.48 -36.55
C LYS A 2 -35.51 -8.02 -36.02
N HIS A 3 -35.50 -7.11 -35.05
CA HIS A 3 -36.56 -6.13 -34.87
C HIS A 3 -35.99 -4.72 -34.85
N ILE A 4 -36.39 -4.00 -35.89
CA ILE A 4 -36.22 -2.59 -36.18
C ILE A 4 -37.42 -1.88 -35.55
N TYR A 5 -37.20 -0.77 -34.84
CA TYR A 5 -38.25 0.21 -34.57
C TYR A 5 -37.78 1.60 -35.00
N LEU A 6 -38.30 2.03 -36.15
CA LEU A 6 -38.41 3.43 -36.56
C LEU A 6 -39.44 4.11 -35.65
N PHE A 7 -39.11 5.28 -35.12
CA PHE A 7 -40.11 6.31 -34.83
C PHE A 7 -39.57 7.66 -35.28
N ALA A 8 -40.20 8.19 -36.31
CA ALA A 8 -40.06 9.56 -36.77
C ALA A 8 -41.07 10.42 -35.98
N PHE A 9 -40.60 11.54 -35.43
CA PHE A 9 -41.48 12.66 -35.11
C PHE A 9 -40.75 13.96 -35.45
N ALA A 10 -41.25 14.60 -36.51
CA ALA A 10 -40.97 15.98 -36.85
C ALA A 10 -41.89 16.86 -35.99
N PHE A 11 -41.40 17.98 -35.45
CA PHE A 11 -42.23 19.18 -35.27
C PHE A 11 -41.41 20.46 -35.02
N ALA A 12 -41.68 21.44 -35.90
CA ALA A 12 -41.72 22.89 -35.75
C ALA A 12 -40.60 23.69 -35.02
N PHE A 13 -39.85 24.42 -35.84
CA PHE A 13 -39.71 25.88 -35.85
C PHE A 13 -40.13 26.66 -34.58
N ALA A 14 -39.15 27.30 -33.94
CA ALA A 14 -39.34 28.60 -33.29
C ALA A 14 -38.09 29.45 -33.49
N LEU A 15 -38.21 30.45 -34.38
CA LEU A 15 -37.35 31.62 -34.48
C LEU A 15 -37.30 32.32 -33.12
N PHE A 16 -36.10 32.51 -32.56
CA PHE A 16 -35.87 33.58 -31.59
C PHE A 16 -34.68 34.43 -32.01
N LEU A 17 -34.94 35.72 -31.84
CA LEU A 17 -34.24 36.86 -32.42
C LEU A 17 -32.86 37.07 -31.80
N LEU A 18 -31.95 37.46 -32.68
CA LEU A 18 -30.79 38.34 -32.50
C LEU A 18 -30.72 39.06 -31.14
N GLY A 19 -29.70 38.70 -30.37
CA GLY A 19 -29.15 39.47 -29.27
C GLY A 19 -27.64 39.31 -29.24
N CYS A 20 -26.92 40.03 -30.11
CA CYS A 20 -25.47 40.16 -29.99
C CYS A 20 -25.15 41.01 -28.75
N GLN A 21 -24.80 40.37 -27.64
CA GLN A 21 -23.98 41.04 -26.61
C GLN A 21 -22.53 40.65 -26.87
N VAL A 22 -21.82 41.57 -27.52
CA VAL A 22 -20.36 41.53 -27.64
C VAL A 22 -19.82 41.89 -26.27
N THR A 23 -19.59 40.89 -25.43
CA THR A 23 -18.80 41.03 -24.22
C THR A 23 -17.34 40.94 -24.62
N THR A 24 -16.63 42.06 -24.53
CA THR A 24 -15.18 42.13 -24.70
C THR A 24 -14.54 41.35 -23.56
N GLN A 25 -14.23 40.06 -23.78
CA GLN A 25 -13.35 39.31 -22.89
C GLN A 25 -11.93 39.83 -23.09
N THR A 26 -11.42 40.51 -22.08
CA THR A 26 -9.99 40.70 -21.87
C THR A 26 -9.36 39.33 -21.72
N THR A 27 -8.75 38.84 -22.80
CA THR A 27 -7.87 37.67 -22.78
C THR A 27 -6.64 38.03 -21.98
N ILE A 28 -6.68 37.81 -20.66
CA ILE A 28 -5.46 37.58 -19.89
C ILE A 28 -4.98 36.21 -20.35
N GLY A 29 -3.92 36.20 -21.16
CA GLY A 29 -3.24 34.98 -21.56
C GLY A 29 -2.73 34.28 -20.31
N ALA A 30 -3.51 33.31 -19.83
CA ALA A 30 -3.00 32.28 -18.96
C ALA A 30 -2.02 31.47 -19.81
N LEU A 31 -0.73 31.62 -19.50
CA LEU A 31 0.29 30.67 -19.90
C LEU A 31 -0.16 29.32 -19.37
N GLU A 32 -0.71 28.52 -20.28
CA GLU A 32 -1.01 27.11 -20.07
C GLU A 32 0.34 26.43 -19.91
N ASN A 33 0.83 26.37 -18.67
CA ASN A 33 1.98 25.55 -18.33
C ASN A 33 1.53 24.10 -18.54
N GLU A 34 1.92 23.54 -19.67
CA GLU A 34 1.88 22.11 -19.95
C GLU A 34 2.55 21.41 -18.76
N PRO A 35 1.85 20.53 -18.02
CA PRO A 35 2.44 19.90 -16.84
C PRO A 35 3.64 19.08 -17.29
N GLU A 36 4.84 19.46 -16.81
CA GLU A 36 6.04 18.72 -17.14
C GLU A 36 5.86 17.24 -16.73
N PRO A 37 6.29 16.30 -17.59
CA PRO A 37 6.12 14.88 -17.33
C PRO A 37 6.80 14.52 -16.02
N VAL A 38 6.02 14.04 -15.05
CA VAL A 38 6.56 13.50 -13.80
C VAL A 38 7.39 12.27 -14.17
N SER A 39 8.72 12.39 -14.05
CA SER A 39 9.63 11.27 -14.30
C SER A 39 9.35 10.16 -13.30
N GLU A 40 9.00 8.97 -13.77
CA GLU A 40 8.82 7.79 -12.93
C GLU A 40 10.16 7.42 -12.27
N VAL A 41 10.19 7.31 -10.94
CA VAL A 41 11.38 6.91 -10.17
C VAL A 41 11.65 5.43 -10.42
N THR A 42 12.86 5.08 -10.85
CA THR A 42 13.22 3.68 -11.14
C THR A 42 13.76 2.96 -9.90
N LEU A 43 13.74 1.62 -9.93
CA LEU A 43 14.30 0.81 -8.84
C LEU A 43 15.81 1.08 -8.69
N GLU A 44 16.53 1.19 -9.80
CA GLU A 44 17.96 1.47 -9.82
C GLU A 44 18.29 2.82 -9.17
N ASP A 45 17.46 3.85 -9.41
CA ASP A 45 17.62 5.16 -8.76
C ASP A 45 17.44 5.04 -7.25
N VAL A 46 16.41 4.32 -6.79
CA VAL A 46 16.18 4.09 -5.36
C VAL A 46 17.31 3.30 -4.73
N CYS A 47 17.79 2.25 -5.39
CA CYS A 47 18.86 1.41 -4.85
C CYS A 47 20.22 2.10 -4.80
N HIS A 48 20.39 3.23 -5.48
CA HIS A 48 21.60 4.05 -5.33
C HIS A 48 21.62 4.81 -3.99
N GLU A 49 20.44 5.18 -3.48
CA GLU A 49 20.29 5.96 -2.24
C GLU A 49 19.91 5.09 -1.03
N PHE A 50 19.23 3.96 -1.26
CA PHE A 50 18.67 3.09 -0.23
C PHE A 50 19.23 1.67 -0.30
N SER A 51 19.23 0.99 0.85
CA SER A 51 19.68 -0.40 0.95
C SER A 51 18.63 -1.35 0.37
N CYS A 52 18.72 -1.61 -0.93
CA CYS A 52 17.87 -2.60 -1.61
C CYS A 52 18.21 -4.05 -1.25
N ARG A 53 17.27 -4.95 -1.57
CA ARG A 53 17.44 -6.39 -1.44
C ARG A 53 18.17 -6.92 -2.68
N GLU A 54 19.29 -7.59 -2.50
CA GLU A 54 20.10 -8.16 -3.59
C GLU A 54 20.12 -9.68 -3.51
N ASN A 55 20.16 -10.33 -4.67
CA ASN A 55 20.31 -11.79 -4.83
C ASN A 55 19.33 -12.61 -3.97
N ILE A 56 18.07 -12.16 -3.90
CA ILE A 56 17.04 -12.81 -3.10
C ILE A 56 16.47 -14.03 -3.83
N VAL A 57 16.12 -15.06 -3.06
CA VAL A 57 15.38 -16.23 -3.53
C VAL A 57 14.08 -16.29 -2.74
N ILE A 58 12.97 -16.02 -3.43
CA ILE A 58 11.64 -16.17 -2.87
C ILE A 58 11.20 -17.61 -3.13
N LYS A 59 10.86 -18.35 -2.07
CA LYS A 59 10.48 -19.76 -2.18
C LYS A 59 9.39 -20.12 -1.19
N PHE A 60 8.28 -20.64 -1.69
CA PHE A 60 7.15 -21.09 -0.87
C PHE A 60 6.26 -22.09 -1.61
N LYS A 61 5.43 -22.84 -0.89
CA LYS A 61 4.45 -23.80 -1.45
C LYS A 61 3.22 -23.07 -1.97
N THR A 62 2.67 -23.56 -3.06
CA THR A 62 1.41 -23.15 -3.69
C THR A 62 0.55 -24.39 -3.94
N GLU A 63 -0.70 -24.20 -4.37
CA GLU A 63 -1.58 -25.31 -4.74
C GLU A 63 -1.00 -26.15 -5.91
N ASP A 64 -0.27 -25.51 -6.82
CA ASP A 64 0.32 -26.12 -8.02
C ASP A 64 1.74 -26.69 -7.78
N GLY A 65 2.26 -26.61 -6.56
CA GLY A 65 3.61 -27.06 -6.20
C GLY A 65 4.45 -25.94 -5.58
N THR A 66 5.78 -26.00 -5.75
CA THR A 66 6.69 -25.01 -5.16
C THR A 66 6.88 -23.82 -6.12
N PHE A 67 6.60 -22.61 -5.64
CA PHE A 67 7.05 -21.39 -6.28
C PHE A 67 8.49 -21.09 -5.86
N GLU A 68 9.34 -20.77 -6.83
CA GLU A 68 10.72 -20.34 -6.58
C GLU A 68 11.11 -19.28 -7.62
N GLN A 69 11.53 -18.11 -7.14
CA GLN A 69 11.98 -17.01 -8.00
C GLN A 69 13.26 -16.41 -7.44
N GLN A 70 14.25 -16.25 -8.32
CA GLN A 70 15.47 -15.53 -8.01
C GLN A 70 15.40 -14.11 -8.57
N LEU A 71 15.66 -13.12 -7.72
CA LEU A 71 15.69 -11.71 -8.11
C LEU A 71 17.09 -11.15 -7.81
N ALA A 72 17.73 -10.58 -8.82
CA ALA A 72 19.06 -9.99 -8.67
C ALA A 72 19.01 -8.73 -7.79
N LEU A 73 17.96 -7.94 -7.94
CA LEU A 73 17.72 -6.69 -7.22
C LEU A 73 16.22 -6.52 -6.96
N TYR A 74 15.87 -5.96 -5.82
CA TYR A 74 14.48 -5.71 -5.44
C TYR A 74 14.37 -4.54 -4.46
N TRP A 75 13.16 -3.99 -4.33
CA TRP A 75 12.87 -2.83 -3.49
C TRP A 75 13.42 -2.98 -2.06
N PRO A 76 13.80 -1.89 -1.36
CA PRO A 76 14.10 -1.95 0.07
C PRO A 76 12.91 -2.48 0.86
N ARG A 77 13.15 -3.05 2.06
CA ARG A 77 12.05 -3.45 2.96
C ARG A 77 11.26 -2.25 3.45
N VAL A 78 11.94 -1.13 3.66
CA VAL A 78 11.34 0.14 4.08
C VAL A 78 11.75 1.22 3.10
N PHE A 79 10.77 1.86 2.49
CA PHE A 79 10.97 2.99 1.59
C PHE A 79 9.88 4.03 1.83
N ASN A 80 10.28 5.23 2.27
CA ASN A 80 9.37 6.23 2.83
C ASN A 80 8.49 5.62 3.94
N ASP A 81 7.17 5.78 3.85
CA ASP A 81 6.19 5.24 4.80
C ASP A 81 5.63 3.87 4.37
N THR A 82 6.34 3.18 3.47
CA THR A 82 5.94 1.87 2.93
C THR A 82 6.86 0.78 3.43
N ILE A 83 6.28 -0.36 3.82
CA ILE A 83 7.00 -1.56 4.20
C ILE A 83 6.62 -2.68 3.22
N SER A 84 7.60 -3.19 2.46
CA SER A 84 7.44 -4.34 1.56
C SER A 84 8.01 -5.59 2.21
N ILE A 85 7.22 -6.64 2.29
CA ILE A 85 7.52 -7.88 3.01
C ILE A 85 7.39 -9.06 2.07
N LEU A 86 8.47 -9.81 1.88
CA LEU A 86 8.47 -11.04 1.10
C LEU A 86 8.32 -12.28 2.00
N PRO A 87 7.80 -13.40 1.47
CA PRO A 87 7.75 -14.67 2.17
C PRO A 87 9.11 -15.10 2.72
N GLY A 88 9.14 -15.49 3.98
CA GLY A 88 10.35 -15.93 4.67
C GLY A 88 11.11 -14.82 5.39
N GLU A 89 10.70 -13.56 5.25
CA GLU A 89 11.41 -12.44 5.88
C GLU A 89 11.05 -12.25 7.35
N SER A 90 12.08 -12.02 8.16
CA SER A 90 11.98 -11.51 9.53
C SER A 90 12.95 -10.34 9.69
N PHE A 91 12.47 -9.18 10.14
CA PHE A 91 13.29 -7.98 10.25
C PHE A 91 12.75 -6.99 11.29
N LEU A 92 13.52 -5.93 11.55
CA LEU A 92 13.23 -4.92 12.56
C LEU A 92 13.13 -3.54 11.90
N VAL A 93 12.13 -2.77 12.30
CA VAL A 93 11.89 -1.41 11.85
C VAL A 93 11.84 -0.49 13.07
N GLU A 94 12.72 0.50 13.14
CA GLU A 94 12.54 1.62 14.07
C GLU A 94 11.59 2.64 13.47
N ALA A 95 10.72 3.21 14.30
CA ALA A 95 9.86 4.32 13.94
C ALA A 95 9.75 5.31 15.10
N GLU A 96 9.53 6.58 14.80
CA GLU A 96 9.30 7.62 15.80
C GLU A 96 7.81 7.95 15.87
N LEU A 97 7.32 8.20 17.09
CA LEU A 97 5.95 8.64 17.31
C LEU A 97 5.94 10.17 17.45
N VAL A 98 5.40 10.85 16.44
CA VAL A 98 5.28 12.32 16.42
C VAL A 98 3.83 12.67 16.10
N ASP A 99 3.17 13.43 16.99
CA ASP A 99 1.78 13.88 16.83
C ASP A 99 0.79 12.75 16.46
N GLY A 100 0.95 11.57 17.09
CA GLY A 100 0.07 10.42 16.85
C GLY A 100 0.31 9.71 15.51
N LYS A 101 1.44 9.94 14.84
CA LYS A 101 1.83 9.27 13.60
C LYS A 101 3.18 8.58 13.76
N LEU A 102 3.33 7.45 13.07
CA LEU A 102 4.64 6.86 12.88
C LEU A 102 5.35 7.59 11.75
N VAL A 103 6.56 8.07 12.02
CA VAL A 103 7.43 8.75 11.07
C VAL A 103 8.82 8.15 11.13
N ASN A 104 9.67 8.49 10.15
CA ASN A 104 11.07 8.08 10.11
C ASN A 104 11.26 6.55 10.18
N LEU A 105 10.41 5.81 9.48
CA LEU A 105 10.51 4.35 9.41
C LEU A 105 11.89 3.98 8.84
N LYS A 106 12.59 3.10 9.54
CA LYS A 106 13.94 2.68 9.15
C LYS A 106 14.21 1.24 9.55
N GLU A 107 14.65 0.43 8.60
CA GLU A 107 15.16 -0.90 8.90
C GLU A 107 16.43 -0.83 9.76
N VAL A 108 16.49 -1.67 10.81
CA VAL A 108 17.66 -1.82 11.67
C VAL A 108 18.08 -3.28 11.76
N LYS A 109 19.39 -3.52 11.91
CA LYS A 109 19.94 -4.88 12.02
C LYS A 109 19.75 -5.49 13.40
N GLU A 110 19.69 -4.66 14.44
CA GLU A 110 19.64 -5.08 15.84
C GLU A 110 18.64 -4.24 16.62
N ASN A 111 17.97 -4.85 17.59
CA ASN A 111 17.01 -4.16 18.45
C ASN A 111 17.72 -3.41 19.58
N SER A 112 18.41 -2.32 19.22
CA SER A 112 19.11 -1.45 20.19
C SER A 112 18.16 -0.50 20.93
N ASN A 113 16.97 -0.22 20.39
CA ASN A 113 15.97 0.68 20.98
C ASN A 113 14.58 0.02 21.13
N PRO A 114 14.39 -0.94 22.05
CA PRO A 114 13.18 -1.76 22.13
C PRO A 114 11.88 -1.01 22.40
N ALA A 115 11.94 0.25 22.85
CA ALA A 115 10.77 1.11 23.03
C ALA A 115 10.19 1.66 21.72
N LYS A 116 10.92 1.55 20.61
CA LYS A 116 10.54 2.08 19.29
C LYS A 116 10.83 1.14 18.12
N THR A 117 11.20 -0.10 18.40
CA THR A 117 11.48 -1.13 17.38
C THR A 117 10.27 -2.04 17.19
N ILE A 118 9.72 -2.03 15.99
CA ILE A 118 8.71 -2.94 15.48
C ILE A 118 9.42 -4.16 14.88
N ALA A 119 9.13 -5.36 15.37
CA ALA A 119 9.53 -6.61 14.75
C ALA A 119 8.44 -7.09 13.79
N ILE A 120 8.85 -7.53 12.61
CA ILE A 120 8.00 -8.05 11.53
C ILE A 120 8.50 -9.43 11.15
N ASP A 121 7.58 -10.38 11.00
CA ASP A 121 7.86 -11.74 10.55
C ASP A 121 6.73 -12.20 9.62
N PHE A 122 7.09 -12.66 8.42
CA PHE A 122 6.12 -13.18 7.45
C PHE A 122 6.55 -14.53 6.91
N GLN A 123 5.84 -15.57 7.32
CA GLN A 123 6.24 -16.96 7.09
C GLN A 123 5.10 -17.77 6.47
N GLN A 124 5.47 -18.75 5.67
CA GLN A 124 4.56 -19.84 5.33
C GLN A 124 4.49 -20.81 6.52
N MET A 125 3.29 -21.16 6.95
CA MET A 125 3.09 -22.12 8.02
C MET A 125 3.47 -23.53 7.56
N ASP A 126 4.15 -24.28 8.43
CA ASP A 126 4.67 -25.62 8.15
C ASP A 126 3.64 -26.52 7.46
N ASP A 127 4.10 -27.20 6.40
CA ASP A 127 3.30 -28.18 5.63
C ASP A 127 1.96 -27.70 5.09
N SER A 128 1.80 -26.39 4.95
CA SER A 128 0.61 -25.78 4.36
C SER A 128 0.97 -24.73 3.30
N VAL A 129 -0.03 -24.26 2.57
CA VAL A 129 0.06 -23.05 1.73
C VAL A 129 -0.31 -21.78 2.50
N HIS A 130 -0.63 -21.91 3.79
CA HIS A 130 -1.10 -20.79 4.59
C HIS A 130 0.05 -19.86 4.94
N MET A 131 -0.22 -18.57 4.91
CA MET A 131 0.73 -17.53 5.25
C MET A 131 0.36 -16.91 6.60
N MET A 132 1.36 -16.54 7.39
CA MET A 132 1.19 -15.87 8.67
C MET A 132 2.09 -14.65 8.73
N LEU A 133 1.49 -13.49 9.00
CA LEU A 133 2.18 -12.26 9.36
C LEU A 133 2.11 -12.08 10.88
N SER A 134 3.23 -11.73 11.49
CA SER A 134 3.34 -11.28 12.87
C SER A 134 4.01 -9.92 12.91
N VAL A 135 3.38 -8.95 13.58
CA VAL A 135 3.92 -7.59 13.76
C VAL A 135 3.82 -7.19 15.23
N SER A 136 4.93 -6.77 15.84
CA SER A 136 4.95 -6.31 17.23
C SER A 136 4.72 -4.80 17.34
N ASN A 137 4.06 -4.36 18.40
CA ASN A 137 3.94 -2.95 18.74
C ASN A 137 4.78 -2.63 20.01
N PRO A 138 5.85 -1.83 19.90
CA PRO A 138 6.71 -1.52 21.06
C PRO A 138 6.13 -0.43 21.97
N PHE A 139 5.16 0.35 21.49
CA PHE A 139 4.64 1.55 22.16
C PHE A 139 3.65 1.21 23.28
N GLU A 140 3.55 2.10 24.28
CA GLU A 140 2.80 1.82 25.52
C GLU A 140 1.33 2.21 25.48
N ASN A 141 0.96 3.29 24.78
CA ASN A 141 -0.36 3.89 24.88
C ASN A 141 -1.09 4.01 23.54
N VAL A 142 -0.49 3.52 22.46
CA VAL A 142 -1.08 3.60 21.13
C VAL A 142 -1.12 2.22 20.48
N ALA A 143 -2.24 1.91 19.82
CA ALA A 143 -2.31 0.79 18.89
C ALA A 143 -1.76 1.22 17.52
N LEU A 144 -1.11 0.29 16.82
CA LEU A 144 -0.65 0.52 15.45
C LEU A 144 -1.69 0.00 14.47
N LYS A 145 -1.91 0.73 13.38
CA LYS A 145 -2.74 0.28 12.26
C LYS A 145 -2.05 0.65 10.95
N PHE A 146 -2.15 -0.26 9.98
CA PHE A 146 -1.58 -0.10 8.65
C PHE A 146 -2.68 -0.33 7.62
N ASN A 147 -2.59 0.30 6.45
CA ASN A 147 -3.24 -0.26 5.26
C ASN A 147 -2.38 -1.42 4.77
N MET A 148 -2.98 -2.46 4.22
CA MET A 148 -2.24 -3.64 3.79
C MET A 148 -2.78 -4.16 2.46
N ASP A 149 -1.87 -4.33 1.50
CA ASP A 149 -2.14 -4.92 0.20
C ASP A 149 -1.39 -6.26 0.06
N MET A 150 -2.06 -7.25 -0.52
CA MET A 150 -1.45 -8.47 -1.03
C MET A 150 -1.11 -8.26 -2.50
N ILE A 151 0.16 -8.39 -2.87
CA ILE A 151 0.56 -8.33 -4.27
C ILE A 151 0.47 -9.74 -4.85
N ASP A 152 -0.36 -9.92 -5.87
CA ASP A 152 -0.50 -11.22 -6.52
C ASP A 152 0.68 -11.55 -7.45
N PHE A 153 0.67 -12.74 -8.04
CA PHE A 153 1.73 -13.21 -8.95
C PHE A 153 1.87 -12.39 -10.24
N THR A 154 0.90 -11.52 -10.55
CA THR A 154 0.94 -10.59 -11.69
C THR A 154 1.48 -9.22 -11.31
N GLY A 155 1.74 -8.97 -10.03
CA GLY A 155 2.13 -7.66 -9.50
C GLY A 155 0.93 -6.75 -9.20
N THR A 156 -0.30 -7.28 -9.19
CA THR A 156 -1.50 -6.49 -8.93
C THR A 156 -1.77 -6.43 -7.42
N PRO A 157 -1.96 -5.23 -6.82
CA PRO A 157 -2.30 -5.11 -5.41
C PRO A 157 -3.77 -5.43 -5.14
N HIS A 158 -4.03 -6.17 -4.06
CA HIS A 158 -5.35 -6.47 -3.54
C HIS A 158 -5.42 -6.09 -2.06
N GLU A 159 -6.29 -5.13 -1.73
CA GLU A 159 -6.48 -4.68 -0.35
C GLU A 159 -6.96 -5.84 0.55
N THR A 160 -6.40 -5.92 1.76
CA THR A 160 -6.78 -6.88 2.79
C THR A 160 -6.93 -6.18 4.15
N SER A 161 -7.70 -6.79 5.05
CA SER A 161 -7.87 -6.24 6.39
C SER A 161 -6.57 -6.21 7.18
N SER A 162 -6.43 -5.20 8.03
CA SER A 162 -5.48 -5.19 9.15
C SER A 162 -6.22 -4.92 10.47
N CYS A 163 -5.97 -5.76 11.46
CA CYS A 163 -6.39 -5.52 12.83
C CYS A 163 -5.43 -4.54 13.51
N PRO A 164 -5.95 -3.57 14.31
CA PRO A 164 -5.09 -2.74 15.15
C PRO A 164 -4.23 -3.59 16.11
N ILE A 165 -2.93 -3.32 16.15
CA ILE A 165 -1.96 -4.01 17.00
C ILE A 165 -1.89 -3.29 18.34
N LEU A 166 -2.38 -3.93 19.40
CA LEU A 166 -2.46 -3.33 20.74
C LEU A 166 -1.08 -2.95 21.30
N PRO A 167 -1.01 -1.95 22.20
CA PRO A 167 0.24 -1.54 22.82
C PRO A 167 0.97 -2.69 23.49
N ARG A 168 2.30 -2.72 23.36
CA ARG A 168 3.19 -3.74 23.93
C ARG A 168 2.83 -5.18 23.55
N GLY A 169 2.04 -5.36 22.48
CA GLY A 169 1.55 -6.64 22.01
C GLY A 169 2.05 -7.00 20.62
N SER A 170 1.50 -8.07 20.06
CA SER A 170 1.69 -8.45 18.67
C SER A 170 0.35 -8.70 17.99
N GLY A 171 0.26 -8.31 16.72
CA GLY A 171 -0.84 -8.63 15.83
C GLY A 171 -0.45 -9.81 14.95
N PHE A 172 -1.43 -10.65 14.68
CA PHE A 172 -1.27 -11.82 13.82
C PHE A 172 -2.36 -11.81 12.77
N GLU A 173 -1.97 -11.98 11.51
CA GLU A 173 -2.88 -12.13 10.39
C GLU A 173 -2.51 -13.41 9.65
N THR A 174 -3.53 -14.13 9.17
CA THR A 174 -3.35 -15.42 8.50
C THR A 174 -4.18 -15.50 7.25
N TRP A 175 -3.63 -16.08 6.20
CA TRP A 175 -4.30 -16.27 4.93
C TRP A 175 -4.22 -17.73 4.50
N PRO A 176 -5.33 -18.32 4.02
CA PRO A 176 -5.37 -19.72 3.61
C PRO A 176 -4.78 -19.96 2.22
N HIS A 177 -4.00 -19.01 1.68
CA HIS A 177 -3.44 -19.05 0.34
C HIS A 177 -2.06 -18.38 0.34
N PRO A 178 -1.18 -18.75 -0.62
CA PRO A 178 0.14 -18.15 -0.73
C PRO A 178 0.05 -16.70 -1.20
N ILE A 179 0.94 -15.85 -0.68
CA ILE A 179 1.01 -14.42 -1.00
C ILE A 179 2.47 -14.10 -1.37
N PRO A 180 2.75 -13.70 -2.62
CA PRO A 180 4.09 -13.34 -3.07
C PRO A 180 4.74 -12.17 -2.34
N GLU A 181 3.95 -11.19 -1.92
CA GLU A 181 4.41 -10.00 -1.20
C GLU A 181 3.25 -9.36 -0.44
N LEU A 182 3.54 -8.83 0.75
CA LEU A 182 2.68 -7.90 1.47
C LEU A 182 3.29 -6.50 1.44
N VAL A 183 2.44 -5.51 1.19
CA VAL A 183 2.82 -4.10 1.25
C VAL A 183 1.98 -3.41 2.33
N LEU A 184 2.65 -2.88 3.35
CA LEU A 184 2.04 -2.11 4.42
C LEU A 184 2.28 -0.62 4.15
N THR A 185 1.21 0.17 4.16
CA THR A 185 1.26 1.62 3.93
C THR A 185 0.48 2.36 5.00
N ASN A 186 0.61 3.69 4.99
CA ASN A 186 -0.17 4.60 5.85
C ASN A 186 -0.17 4.17 7.34
N PRO A 187 1.01 4.11 7.98
CA PRO A 187 1.10 3.72 9.38
C PRO A 187 0.47 4.80 10.27
N VAL A 188 -0.67 4.49 10.87
CA VAL A 188 -1.39 5.38 11.79
C VAL A 188 -1.38 4.81 13.20
N THR A 189 -1.49 5.69 14.19
CA THR A 189 -1.65 5.27 15.58
C THR A 189 -3.01 5.66 16.12
N ILE A 190 -3.53 4.83 17.03
CA ILE A 190 -4.81 5.05 17.69
C ILE A 190 -4.56 5.06 19.18
N ASP A 191 -4.88 6.17 19.86
CA ASP A 191 -4.80 6.23 21.32
C ASP A 191 -5.80 5.23 21.92
N VAL A 192 -5.32 4.37 22.82
CA VAL A 192 -6.17 3.33 23.41
C VAL A 192 -7.31 3.89 24.26
N SER A 193 -7.18 5.11 24.78
CA SER A 193 -8.27 5.80 25.47
C SER A 193 -9.42 6.18 24.53
N GLU A 194 -9.16 6.28 23.23
CA GLU A 194 -10.15 6.60 22.20
C GLU A 194 -10.72 5.35 21.51
N MET A 195 -10.10 4.17 21.72
CA MET A 195 -10.55 2.91 21.14
C MET A 195 -11.86 2.43 21.77
N LYS A 196 -12.99 2.70 21.11
CA LYS A 196 -14.31 2.21 21.52
C LYS A 196 -14.49 0.70 21.28
N THR A 197 -13.91 0.17 20.21
CA THR A 197 -13.94 -1.25 19.81
C THR A 197 -12.72 -1.57 18.96
N VAL A 198 -12.07 -2.71 19.18
CA VAL A 198 -10.99 -3.21 18.31
C VAL A 198 -11.64 -3.95 17.13
N ASN A 199 -11.94 -3.23 16.06
CA ASN A 199 -12.46 -3.83 14.84
C ASN A 199 -11.36 -3.85 13.79
N CYS A 200 -11.15 -5.02 13.18
CA CYS A 200 -10.40 -5.14 11.94
C CYS A 200 -11.30 -4.56 10.84
N VAL A 201 -10.77 -3.64 10.04
CA VAL A 201 -11.53 -2.97 8.98
C VAL A 201 -10.93 -3.38 7.65
N TYR A 202 -11.80 -3.78 6.72
CA TYR A 202 -11.50 -4.05 5.31
C TYR A 202 -11.64 -2.78 4.47
#